data_AF-A0AIB2-F1
#
_entry.id   AF-A0AIB2-F1
#
_cell.length_a   1.000
_cell.length_b   1.000
_cell.length_c   1.000
_cell.angle_alpha   90.00
_cell.angle_beta   90.00
_cell.angle_gamma   90.00
#
_symmetry.space_group_name_H-M   'P 1'
#
loop_
_entity.id
_entity.type
_entity.pdbx_description
1 polymer ?
#
loop_
_entity_poly.entity_id
_entity_poly.type
_entity_poly.pdbx_seq_one_letter_code
_entity_poly.pdbx_strand_id
1 'polypeptide(L)'
;MTLFDNQKQAIEKLKKYKVGALFMKPGSGKTRVACELIKDVNPDYVLWLVPFQTKENLANEIIKWNYDFPQEIIGIESLSNSDRLYLDCREKLKKATKSYIIMDESLKIKNKQALRTQRAIKLARLADYKLIMNGTPLSRNILDLWSQLDFLSPQILNLTFSQFKKTFCEYVTITQLTENNKQTMDIIKKYHNLSYLYKLITPFIFSSSFDLKIDWHYIRHNYTIDEPLLEKYYELKNDYLQKAAAYTININFLEMSQVMQHCYCLSSEKFTITESLISGKEHSTIIFCKYKQSEKALQEAFPNVKVTTFAKSSYGLNLQTYNQIIYFDKTFDYSQRDQSERRIYRTGQMRDCYYHDLSGNVGLDTIIDTNISKKTNLLQEFKKELSQKNSFEVIMDAF
;
A
#
# COMPACT_ATOMS: atom_id res chain seq x y z
N MET A 1 17.35 -11.46 27.53
CA MET A 1 15.94 -10.97 27.44
C MET A 1 15.15 -11.91 26.55
N THR A 2 13.92 -12.27 26.91
CA THR A 2 13.08 -13.18 26.12
C THR A 2 12.57 -12.53 24.81
N LEU A 3 12.37 -13.34 23.76
CA LEU A 3 11.75 -12.91 22.50
C LEU A 3 10.22 -12.88 22.66
N PHE A 4 9.55 -11.94 22.00
CA PHE A 4 8.07 -11.93 21.92
C PHE A 4 7.57 -13.09 21.06
N ASP A 5 6.33 -13.54 21.27
CA ASP A 5 5.81 -14.72 20.58
C ASP A 5 5.70 -14.55 19.06
N ASN A 6 5.35 -13.35 18.59
CA ASN A 6 5.38 -13.01 17.16
C ASN A 6 6.81 -13.09 16.57
N GLN A 7 7.84 -12.73 17.35
CA GLN A 7 9.24 -12.83 16.95
C GLN A 7 9.67 -14.30 16.87
N LYS A 8 9.29 -15.12 17.85
CA LYS A 8 9.55 -16.56 17.83
C LYS A 8 8.91 -17.23 16.62
N GLN A 9 7.63 -16.92 16.35
CA GLN A 9 6.93 -17.45 15.17
C GLN A 9 7.60 -17.04 13.86
N ALA A 10 8.07 -15.79 13.76
CA ALA A 10 8.81 -15.31 12.60
C ALA A 10 10.08 -16.11 12.37
N ILE A 11 10.86 -16.32 13.43
CA ILE A 11 12.13 -17.06 13.40
C ILE A 11 11.86 -18.52 13.02
N GLU A 12 10.94 -19.20 13.71
CA GLU A 12 10.59 -20.61 13.45
C GLU A 12 10.13 -20.85 12.01
N LYS A 13 9.41 -19.88 11.42
CA LYS A 13 8.97 -19.97 10.03
C LYS A 13 10.13 -19.75 9.07
N LEU A 14 10.89 -18.66 9.24
CA LEU A 14 11.86 -18.21 8.24
C LEU A 14 13.19 -18.97 8.31
N LYS A 15 13.59 -19.52 9.46
CA LYS A 15 14.84 -20.31 9.60
C LYS A 15 14.89 -21.55 8.69
N LYS A 16 13.73 -22.03 8.23
CA LYS A 16 13.59 -23.19 7.33
C LYS A 16 14.08 -22.91 5.91
N TYR A 17 14.29 -21.65 5.55
CA TYR A 17 14.58 -21.23 4.19
C TYR A 17 15.82 -20.33 4.15
N LYS A 18 16.59 -20.41 3.05
CA LYS A 18 17.69 -19.47 2.78
C LYS A 18 17.18 -18.06 2.40
N VAL A 19 15.90 -17.94 2.12
CA VAL A 19 15.25 -16.70 1.68
C VAL A 19 14.04 -16.43 2.55
N GLY A 20 13.86 -15.16 2.94
CA GLY A 20 12.73 -14.77 3.77
C GLY A 20 12.28 -13.34 3.54
N ALA A 21 10.98 -13.09 3.73
CA ALA A 21 10.42 -11.76 3.78
C ALA A 21 9.77 -11.53 5.15
N LEU A 22 10.27 -10.51 5.86
CA LEU A 22 9.82 -10.15 7.19
C LEU A 22 9.01 -8.85 7.16
N PHE A 23 7.70 -8.99 7.11
CA PHE A 23 6.77 -7.86 7.07
C PHE A 23 6.13 -7.65 8.44
N MET A 24 6.84 -6.94 9.31
CA MET A 24 6.37 -6.63 10.66
C MET A 24 6.21 -5.13 10.87
N LYS A 25 5.21 -4.74 11.66
CA LYS A 25 4.92 -3.33 11.98
C LYS A 25 6.17 -2.62 12.55
N PRO A 26 6.41 -1.34 12.26
CA PRO A 26 7.45 -0.56 12.94
C PRO A 26 7.34 -0.70 14.46
N GLY A 27 8.47 -0.81 15.16
CA GLY A 27 8.52 -0.99 16.62
C GLY A 27 8.28 -2.41 17.14
N SER A 28 7.95 -3.39 16.30
CA SER A 28 7.75 -4.79 16.71
C SER A 28 9.05 -5.62 16.90
N GLY A 29 10.22 -4.98 16.74
CA GLY A 29 11.53 -5.63 16.89
C GLY A 29 11.92 -6.53 15.72
N LYS A 30 11.59 -6.15 14.48
CA LYS A 30 12.00 -6.85 13.24
C LYS A 30 13.52 -6.95 13.09
N THR A 31 14.27 -5.91 13.46
CA THR A 31 15.74 -5.97 13.52
C THR A 31 16.22 -7.10 14.41
N ARG A 32 15.58 -7.28 15.58
CA ARG A 32 15.92 -8.35 16.51
C ARG A 32 15.68 -9.73 15.90
N VAL A 33 14.55 -9.92 15.20
CA VAL A 33 14.27 -11.16 14.45
C VAL A 33 15.34 -11.42 13.38
N ALA A 34 15.71 -10.39 12.62
CA ALA A 34 16.76 -10.51 11.60
C ALA A 34 18.12 -10.88 12.22
N CYS A 35 18.51 -10.27 13.33
CA CYS A 35 19.75 -10.63 14.04
C CYS A 35 19.73 -12.07 14.56
N GLU A 36 18.61 -12.56 15.09
CA GLU A 36 18.49 -13.97 15.53
C GLU A 36 18.61 -14.94 14.34
N LEU A 37 18.01 -14.61 13.19
CA LEU A 37 18.16 -15.39 11.95
C LEU A 37 19.62 -15.39 11.44
N ILE A 38 20.30 -14.25 11.51
CA ILE A 38 21.73 -14.14 11.15
C ILE A 38 22.58 -14.99 12.09
N LYS A 39 22.31 -14.92 13.40
CA LYS A 39 23.03 -15.69 14.42
C LYS A 39 22.87 -17.20 14.23
N ASP A 40 21.65 -17.66 13.91
CA ASP A 40 21.37 -19.08 13.62
C ASP A 40 22.18 -19.59 12.41
N VAL A 41 22.27 -18.76 11.36
CA VAL A 41 23.03 -19.10 10.14
C VAL A 41 24.55 -19.04 10.36
N ASN A 42 25.01 -18.11 11.22
CA ASN A 42 26.41 -17.79 11.50
C ASN A 42 27.24 -17.54 10.21
N PRO A 43 26.95 -16.46 9.45
CA PRO A 43 27.65 -16.12 8.22
C PRO A 43 29.03 -15.47 8.48
N ASP A 44 29.95 -15.63 7.53
CA ASP A 44 31.27 -14.98 7.54
C ASP A 44 31.26 -13.57 6.93
N TYR A 45 30.14 -13.18 6.30
CA TYR A 45 29.91 -11.80 5.87
C TYR A 45 28.42 -11.46 5.85
N VAL A 46 28.06 -10.31 6.42
CA VAL A 46 26.69 -9.79 6.44
C VAL A 46 26.63 -8.43 5.75
N LEU A 47 25.78 -8.28 4.75
CA LEU A 47 25.56 -7.01 4.07
C LEU A 47 24.14 -6.49 4.33
N TRP A 48 24.05 -5.38 5.06
CA TRP A 48 22.81 -4.64 5.26
C TRP A 48 22.68 -3.52 4.22
N LEU A 49 21.62 -3.58 3.42
CA LEU A 49 21.18 -2.51 2.55
C LEU A 49 20.01 -1.80 3.22
N VAL A 50 20.21 -0.54 3.59
CA VAL A 50 19.21 0.25 4.34
C VAL A 50 19.02 1.63 3.71
N PRO A 51 17.88 2.31 3.91
CA PRO A 51 17.79 3.74 3.66
C PRO A 51 18.92 4.49 4.40
N PHE A 52 19.52 5.49 3.77
CA PHE A 52 20.60 6.26 4.40
C PHE A 52 20.20 6.82 5.78
N GLN A 53 18.94 7.24 5.95
CA GLN A 53 18.43 7.81 7.20
C GLN A 53 18.36 6.82 8.38
N THR A 54 18.31 5.52 8.11
CA THR A 54 18.11 4.48 9.14
C THR A 54 19.39 3.72 9.48
N LYS A 55 20.51 4.07 8.84
CA LYS A 55 21.81 3.39 9.03
C LYS A 55 22.29 3.43 10.48
N GLU A 56 22.27 4.61 11.11
CA GLU A 56 22.70 4.77 12.51
C GLU A 56 21.75 4.06 13.47
N ASN A 57 20.44 4.16 13.23
CA ASN A 57 19.43 3.49 14.06
C ASN A 57 19.62 1.96 14.05
N LEU A 58 19.87 1.36 12.88
CA LEU A 58 20.16 -0.07 12.77
C LEU A 58 21.42 -0.44 13.56
N ALA A 59 22.52 0.32 13.39
CA ALA A 59 23.77 0.07 14.09
C ALA A 59 23.58 0.12 15.62
N ASN A 60 22.87 1.13 16.11
CA ASN A 60 22.54 1.28 17.53
C ASN A 60 21.67 0.14 18.05
N GLU A 61 20.70 -0.34 17.27
CA GLU A 61 19.88 -1.49 17.64
C GLU A 61 20.72 -2.77 17.76
N ILE A 62 21.62 -3.04 16.81
CA ILE A 62 22.48 -4.24 16.84
C ILE A 62 23.39 -4.22 18.09
N ILE A 63 24.01 -3.07 18.39
CA ILE A 63 24.86 -2.88 19.57
C ILE A 63 24.04 -3.03 20.85
N LYS A 64 22.85 -2.43 20.91
CA LYS A 64 21.94 -2.50 22.06
C LYS A 64 21.61 -3.94 22.45
N TRP A 65 21.49 -4.83 21.47
CA TRP A 65 21.19 -6.25 21.70
C TRP A 65 22.45 -7.14 21.81
N ASN A 66 23.64 -6.53 21.82
CA ASN A 66 24.94 -7.19 21.96
C ASN A 66 25.18 -8.27 20.89
N TYR A 67 24.79 -7.97 19.65
CA TYR A 67 25.15 -8.79 18.49
C TYR A 67 26.44 -8.27 17.87
N ASP A 68 27.30 -9.20 17.50
CA ASP A 68 28.52 -8.92 16.76
C ASP A 68 28.61 -9.86 15.57
N PHE A 69 28.71 -9.28 14.38
CA PHE A 69 28.74 -10.00 13.10
C PHE A 69 29.78 -9.32 12.20
N PRO A 70 30.42 -10.06 11.28
CA PRO A 70 31.28 -9.48 10.25
C PRO A 70 30.43 -8.74 9.21
N GLN A 71 29.92 -7.56 9.58
CA GLN A 71 28.86 -6.87 8.86
C GLN A 71 29.24 -5.52 8.28
N GLU A 72 28.59 -5.15 7.18
CA GLU A 72 28.62 -3.82 6.60
C GLU A 72 27.22 -3.26 6.42
N ILE A 73 27.02 -2.00 6.84
CA ILE A 73 25.74 -1.29 6.70
C ILE A 73 25.89 -0.21 5.64
N ILE A 74 25.23 -0.40 4.51
CA ILE A 74 25.33 0.44 3.32
C ILE A 74 23.99 1.09 3.00
N GLY A 75 24.04 2.40 2.70
CA GLY A 75 22.90 3.14 2.20
C GLY A 75 22.51 2.66 0.79
N ILE A 76 21.26 2.27 0.57
CA ILE A 76 20.78 1.84 -0.75
C ILE A 76 20.91 2.96 -1.79
N GLU A 77 20.73 4.22 -1.39
CA GLU A 77 20.95 5.38 -2.24
C GLU A 77 22.44 5.54 -2.65
N SER A 78 23.37 5.23 -1.74
CA SER A 78 24.81 5.26 -2.01
C SER A 78 25.22 4.18 -3.00
N LEU A 79 24.55 3.02 -3.00
CA LEU A 79 24.82 1.93 -3.92
C LEU A 79 24.57 2.32 -5.39
N SER A 80 23.58 3.18 -5.65
CA SER A 80 23.35 3.73 -6.99
C SER A 80 24.36 4.81 -7.39
N ASN A 81 24.85 5.60 -6.43
CA ASN A 81 25.67 6.78 -6.71
C ASN A 81 27.18 6.48 -6.75
N SER A 82 27.63 5.32 -6.24
CA SER A 82 29.05 4.98 -6.17
C SER A 82 29.34 3.59 -6.73
N ASP A 83 30.02 3.57 -7.87
CA ASP A 83 30.46 2.33 -8.53
C ASP A 83 31.51 1.61 -7.70
N ARG A 84 32.44 2.37 -7.12
CA ARG A 84 33.46 1.84 -6.21
C ARG A 84 32.84 1.09 -5.04
N LEU A 85 31.82 1.67 -4.40
CA LEU A 85 31.12 1.04 -3.28
C LEU A 85 30.41 -0.25 -3.71
N TYR A 86 29.73 -0.21 -4.86
CA TYR A 86 29.05 -1.38 -5.42
C TYR A 86 30.04 -2.52 -5.75
N LEU A 87 31.18 -2.21 -6.37
CA LEU A 87 32.21 -3.19 -6.70
C LEU A 87 32.85 -3.78 -5.45
N ASP A 88 33.12 -2.97 -4.43
CA ASP A 88 33.67 -3.44 -3.14
C ASP A 88 32.72 -4.43 -2.44
N CYS A 89 31.43 -4.08 -2.32
CA CYS A 89 30.40 -4.99 -1.79
C CYS A 89 30.33 -6.31 -2.58
N ARG A 90 30.43 -6.21 -3.90
CA ARG A 90 30.40 -7.38 -4.80
C ARG A 90 31.59 -8.31 -4.57
N GLU A 91 32.80 -7.77 -4.43
CA GLU A 91 33.99 -8.58 -4.19
C GLU A 91 33.99 -9.22 -2.81
N LYS A 92 33.48 -8.52 -1.78
CA LYS A 92 33.31 -9.09 -0.43
C LYS A 92 32.32 -10.24 -0.42
N LEU A 93 31.15 -10.08 -1.06
CA LEU A 93 30.17 -11.16 -1.20
C LEU A 93 30.73 -12.39 -1.93
N LYS A 94 31.57 -12.18 -2.94
CA LYS A 94 32.20 -13.30 -3.68
C LYS A 94 33.27 -14.04 -2.88
N LYS A 95 33.98 -13.34 -2.00
CA LYS A 95 35.04 -13.92 -1.15
C LYS A 95 34.46 -14.68 0.04
N ALA A 96 33.27 -14.27 0.49
CA ALA A 96 32.56 -14.93 1.58
C ALA A 96 32.18 -16.36 1.20
N THR A 97 32.38 -17.30 2.13
CA THR A 97 31.98 -18.69 2.00
C THR A 97 30.53 -18.92 2.42
N LYS A 98 30.01 -18.06 3.31
CA LYS A 98 28.62 -18.08 3.76
C LYS A 98 28.16 -16.66 4.03
N SER A 99 27.47 -16.10 3.05
CA SER A 99 27.07 -14.69 3.09
C SER A 99 25.58 -14.49 3.37
N TYR A 100 25.24 -13.40 4.05
CA TYR A 100 23.86 -13.01 4.34
C TYR A 100 23.62 -11.57 3.90
N ILE A 101 22.71 -11.34 2.96
CA ILE A 101 22.27 -10.00 2.57
C ILE A 101 20.88 -9.69 3.12
N ILE A 102 20.70 -8.48 3.66
CA ILE A 102 19.44 -8.00 4.21
C ILE A 102 19.07 -6.67 3.55
N MET A 103 17.85 -6.55 3.05
CA MET A 103 17.29 -5.30 2.53
C MET A 103 16.22 -4.77 3.49
N ASP A 104 16.55 -3.73 4.25
CA ASP A 104 15.56 -3.01 5.05
C ASP A 104 14.78 -2.01 4.19
N GLU A 105 13.51 -1.78 4.54
CA GLU A 105 12.58 -0.97 3.75
C GLU A 105 12.58 -1.35 2.25
N SER A 106 12.37 -2.64 2.00
CA SER A 106 12.39 -3.27 0.67
C SER A 106 11.46 -2.65 -0.39
N LEU A 107 10.54 -1.75 -0.01
CA LEU A 107 9.80 -0.92 -0.96
C LEU A 107 10.69 0.03 -1.78
N LYS A 108 11.90 0.34 -1.30
CA LYS A 108 12.89 1.17 -2.02
C LYS A 108 13.33 0.52 -3.34
N ILE A 109 13.30 -0.82 -3.44
CA ILE A 109 13.69 -1.58 -4.63
C ILE A 109 12.51 -1.98 -5.52
N LYS A 110 11.34 -1.32 -5.42
CA LYS A 110 10.14 -1.65 -6.22
C LYS A 110 10.29 -1.47 -7.74
N ASN A 111 11.09 -0.50 -8.18
CA ASN A 111 11.25 -0.23 -9.61
C ASN A 111 12.43 -1.04 -10.18
N LYS A 112 12.14 -2.08 -10.97
CA LYS A 112 13.15 -2.94 -11.64
C LYS A 112 14.13 -2.16 -12.54
N GLN A 113 13.69 -1.06 -13.15
CA GLN A 113 14.54 -0.26 -14.04
C GLN A 113 15.53 0.63 -13.28
N ALA A 114 15.28 0.91 -12.00
CA ALA A 114 16.17 1.75 -11.21
C ALA A 114 17.52 1.06 -10.98
N LEU A 115 18.61 1.80 -11.18
CA LEU A 115 19.99 1.29 -11.00
C LEU A 115 20.20 0.69 -9.61
N ARG A 116 19.67 1.33 -8.57
CA ARG A 116 19.71 0.82 -7.18
C ARG A 116 19.10 -0.57 -7.04
N THR A 117 17.95 -0.82 -7.68
CA THR A 117 17.24 -2.10 -7.66
C THR A 117 18.05 -3.15 -8.41
N GLN A 118 18.57 -2.82 -9.59
CA GLN A 118 19.39 -3.73 -10.38
C GLN A 118 20.67 -4.12 -9.64
N ARG A 119 21.34 -3.17 -8.99
CA ARG A 119 22.54 -3.42 -8.18
C ARG A 119 22.22 -4.27 -6.97
N ALA A 120 21.18 -3.94 -6.21
CA ALA A 120 20.76 -4.73 -5.05
C ALA A 120 20.44 -6.19 -5.43
N ILE A 121 19.68 -6.42 -6.51
CA ILE A 121 19.38 -7.78 -7.00
C ILE A 121 20.65 -8.50 -7.46
N LYS A 122 21.57 -7.82 -8.16
CA LYS A 122 22.85 -8.41 -8.59
C LYS A 122 23.72 -8.82 -7.40
N LEU A 123 23.76 -8.02 -6.34
CA LEU A 123 24.45 -8.39 -5.09
C LEU A 123 23.75 -9.57 -4.42
N ALA A 124 22.41 -9.55 -4.33
CA ALA A 124 21.66 -10.61 -3.68
C ALA A 124 21.83 -11.98 -4.34
N ARG A 125 22.00 -12.02 -5.67
CA ARG A 125 22.31 -13.25 -6.41
C ARG A 125 23.68 -13.87 -6.06
N LEU A 126 24.58 -13.08 -5.49
CA LEU A 126 25.89 -13.57 -5.01
C LEU A 126 25.84 -14.04 -3.56
N ALA A 127 24.81 -13.65 -2.80
CA ALA A 127 24.68 -14.03 -1.41
C ALA A 127 24.13 -15.46 -1.27
N ASP A 128 24.35 -16.11 -0.13
CA ASP A 128 23.73 -17.42 0.17
C ASP A 128 22.34 -17.23 0.77
N TYR A 129 22.24 -16.38 1.79
CA TYR A 129 21.03 -16.07 2.53
C TYR A 129 20.53 -14.66 2.21
N LYS A 130 19.20 -14.51 2.07
CA LYS A 130 18.56 -13.25 1.67
C LYS A 130 17.36 -12.97 2.56
N LEU A 131 17.31 -11.79 3.14
CA LEU A 131 16.15 -11.33 3.91
C LEU A 131 15.70 -9.97 3.36
N ILE A 132 14.41 -9.81 3.13
CA ILE A 132 13.80 -8.49 2.93
C ILE A 132 12.97 -8.12 4.16
N MET A 133 12.97 -6.85 4.54
CA MET A 133 12.17 -6.34 5.65
C MET A 133 11.32 -5.16 5.20
N ASN A 134 10.15 -5.01 5.82
CA ASN A 134 9.28 -3.83 5.61
C ASN A 134 8.29 -3.64 6.78
N GLY A 135 7.91 -2.39 7.05
CA GLY A 135 6.86 -2.02 8.01
C GLY A 135 5.43 -2.30 7.59
N THR A 136 5.18 -2.38 6.29
CA THR A 136 3.84 -2.57 5.72
C THR A 136 3.74 -3.90 4.99
N PRO A 137 2.66 -4.66 5.21
CA PRO A 137 2.48 -5.96 4.58
C PRO A 137 2.16 -5.76 3.09
N LEU A 138 3.11 -6.13 2.24
CA LEU A 138 3.06 -6.12 0.78
C LEU A 138 2.83 -4.75 0.13
N SER A 139 3.44 -4.56 -1.04
CA SER A 139 3.25 -3.37 -1.87
C SER A 139 1.81 -3.31 -2.41
N ARG A 140 1.33 -2.09 -2.69
CA ARG A 140 0.00 -1.88 -3.30
C ARG A 140 -0.11 -2.40 -4.73
N ASN A 141 1.03 -2.69 -5.38
CA ASN A 141 1.10 -3.19 -6.75
C ASN A 141 1.82 -4.54 -6.76
N ILE A 142 1.26 -5.53 -7.46
CA ILE A 142 1.87 -6.86 -7.65
C ILE A 142 3.20 -6.75 -8.40
N LEU A 143 3.33 -5.78 -9.30
CA LEU A 143 4.59 -5.55 -10.00
C LEU A 143 5.72 -5.13 -9.07
N ASP A 144 5.41 -4.45 -7.98
CA ASP A 144 6.41 -4.04 -6.98
C ASP A 144 6.91 -5.26 -6.18
N LEU A 145 6.11 -6.33 -6.11
CA LEU A 145 6.50 -7.60 -5.48
C LEU A 145 7.54 -8.34 -6.33
N TRP A 146 7.51 -8.18 -7.66
CA TRP A 146 8.44 -8.86 -8.56
C TRP A 146 9.90 -8.65 -8.16
N SER A 147 10.32 -7.39 -7.99
CA SER A 147 11.72 -7.08 -7.69
C SER A 147 12.14 -7.55 -6.30
N GLN A 148 11.20 -7.59 -5.34
CA GLN A 148 11.43 -8.15 -4.01
C GLN A 148 11.63 -9.67 -4.08
N LEU A 149 10.82 -10.37 -4.87
CA LEU A 149 10.97 -11.81 -5.06
C LEU A 149 12.22 -12.15 -5.87
N ASP A 150 12.57 -11.37 -6.90
CA ASP A 150 13.82 -11.54 -7.67
C ASP A 150 15.06 -11.23 -6.81
N PHE A 151 14.95 -10.31 -5.84
CA PHE A 151 16.00 -10.10 -4.84
C PHE A 151 16.16 -11.33 -3.92
N LEU A 152 15.07 -11.93 -3.48
CA LEU A 152 15.10 -13.14 -2.64
C LEU A 152 15.63 -14.34 -3.43
N SER A 153 14.93 -14.74 -4.48
CA SER A 153 15.41 -15.73 -5.43
C SER A 153 14.53 -15.74 -6.69
N PRO A 154 15.11 -15.71 -7.90
CA PRO A 154 14.35 -15.87 -9.14
C PRO A 154 13.62 -17.23 -9.22
N GLN A 155 14.07 -18.23 -8.45
CA GLN A 155 13.49 -19.57 -8.42
C GLN A 155 12.12 -19.62 -7.71
N ILE A 156 11.77 -18.63 -6.89
CA ILE A 156 10.47 -18.60 -6.18
C ILE A 156 9.31 -18.57 -7.18
N LEU A 157 9.44 -17.72 -8.20
CA LEU A 157 8.44 -17.62 -9.26
C LEU A 157 8.80 -18.47 -10.47
N ASN A 158 10.11 -18.67 -10.73
CA ASN A 158 10.63 -19.33 -11.92
C ASN A 158 10.04 -18.80 -13.23
N LEU A 159 9.86 -17.48 -13.30
CA LEU A 159 9.34 -16.76 -14.46
C LEU A 159 10.34 -15.69 -14.86
N THR A 160 10.18 -15.14 -16.06
CA THR A 160 10.74 -13.84 -16.41
C THR A 160 9.74 -12.74 -16.06
N PHE A 161 10.19 -11.49 -15.98
CA PHE A 161 9.27 -10.37 -15.71
C PHE A 161 8.16 -10.24 -16.78
N SER A 162 8.47 -10.55 -18.04
CA SER A 162 7.46 -10.53 -19.12
C SER A 162 6.41 -11.63 -18.92
N GLN A 163 6.86 -12.85 -18.59
CA GLN A 163 5.95 -13.95 -18.27
C GLN A 163 5.13 -13.66 -17.01
N PHE A 164 5.73 -13.09 -15.97
CA PHE A 164 5.03 -12.66 -14.77
C PHE A 164 3.93 -11.65 -15.09
N LYS A 165 4.25 -10.61 -15.86
CA LYS A 165 3.27 -9.63 -16.35
C LYS A 165 2.13 -10.32 -17.09
N LYS A 166 2.43 -11.22 -18.03
CA LYS A 166 1.41 -11.95 -18.81
C LYS A 166 0.55 -12.88 -17.95
N THR A 167 1.13 -13.48 -16.91
CA THR A 167 0.48 -14.49 -16.06
C THR A 167 -0.43 -13.86 -15.01
N PHE A 168 -0.03 -12.70 -14.47
CA PHE A 168 -0.69 -12.09 -13.31
C PHE A 168 -1.32 -10.72 -13.60
N CYS A 169 -1.09 -10.10 -14.76
CA CYS A 169 -1.61 -8.77 -15.08
C CYS A 169 -2.29 -8.73 -16.46
N GLU A 170 -3.47 -8.13 -16.51
CA GLU A 170 -4.14 -7.72 -17.74
C GLU A 170 -3.86 -6.24 -17.97
N TYR A 171 -3.33 -5.90 -19.14
CA TYR A 171 -3.01 -4.52 -19.52
C TYR A 171 -3.98 -4.00 -20.58
N VAL A 172 -4.25 -2.70 -20.52
CA VAL A 172 -4.81 -1.93 -21.62
C VAL A 172 -3.77 -0.92 -22.06
N THR A 173 -3.38 -0.99 -23.33
CA THR A 173 -2.46 -0.02 -23.93
C THR A 173 -3.26 1.19 -24.40
N ILE A 174 -3.01 2.35 -23.79
CA ILE A 174 -3.54 3.63 -24.26
C ILE A 174 -2.51 4.24 -25.21
N THR A 175 -2.92 4.53 -26.43
CA THR A 175 -2.11 5.25 -27.41
C THR A 175 -2.60 6.68 -27.49
N GLN A 176 -1.77 7.65 -27.11
CA GLN A 176 -1.98 9.06 -27.43
C GLN A 176 -1.20 9.37 -28.71
N LEU A 177 -1.93 9.88 -29.71
CA LEU A 177 -1.36 10.42 -30.93
C LEU A 177 -1.35 11.95 -30.79
N THR A 178 -0.17 12.55 -30.80
CA THR A 178 0.00 13.98 -31.06
C THR A 178 0.52 14.17 -32.48
N GLU A 179 0.35 15.36 -33.06
CA GLU A 179 0.69 15.68 -34.47
C GLU A 179 2.08 15.19 -34.90
N ASN A 180 3.04 15.12 -33.97
CA ASN A 180 4.41 14.68 -34.23
C ASN A 180 4.90 13.49 -33.39
N ASN A 181 4.09 12.89 -32.50
CA ASN A 181 4.56 11.80 -31.65
C ASN A 181 3.45 10.79 -31.27
N LYS A 182 3.81 9.50 -31.30
CA LYS A 182 2.98 8.41 -30.76
C LYS A 182 3.50 8.02 -29.37
N GLN A 183 2.76 8.37 -28.32
CA GLN A 183 3.06 7.91 -26.96
C GLN A 183 2.12 6.78 -26.59
N THR A 184 2.67 5.68 -26.08
CA THR A 184 1.89 4.53 -25.61
C THR A 184 2.13 4.33 -24.12
N MET A 185 1.06 4.09 -23.37
CA MET A 185 1.13 3.81 -21.94
C MET A 185 0.28 2.59 -21.61
N ASP A 186 0.91 1.59 -21.02
CA ASP A 186 0.23 0.39 -20.54
C ASP A 186 -0.33 0.63 -19.13
N ILE A 187 -1.65 0.48 -18.98
CA ILE A 187 -2.34 0.57 -17.71
C ILE A 187 -2.81 -0.82 -17.29
N ILE A 188 -2.52 -1.22 -16.04
CA ILE A 188 -3.03 -2.48 -15.48
C ILE A 188 -4.54 -2.33 -15.27
N LYS A 189 -5.32 -3.18 -15.93
CA LYS A 189 -6.78 -3.22 -15.82
C LYS A 189 -7.25 -4.18 -14.73
N LYS A 190 -6.61 -5.35 -14.60
CA LYS A 190 -6.99 -6.41 -13.66
C LYS A 190 -5.78 -7.30 -13.34
N TYR A 191 -5.82 -7.95 -12.18
CA TYR A 191 -4.90 -9.04 -11.84
C TYR A 191 -5.55 -10.41 -11.98
N HIS A 192 -4.74 -11.41 -12.30
CA HIS A 192 -5.16 -12.81 -12.48
C HIS A 192 -4.28 -13.75 -11.64
N ASN A 193 -4.76 -14.97 -11.36
CA ASN A 193 -3.99 -16.04 -10.71
C ASN A 193 -3.39 -15.67 -9.33
N LEU A 194 -4.07 -14.82 -8.57
CA LEU A 194 -3.59 -14.32 -7.28
C LEU A 194 -3.41 -15.43 -6.25
N SER A 195 -4.37 -16.35 -6.14
CA SER A 195 -4.25 -17.49 -5.23
C SER A 195 -3.06 -18.40 -5.54
N TYR A 196 -2.69 -18.56 -6.82
CA TYR A 196 -1.51 -19.31 -7.19
C TYR A 196 -0.24 -18.58 -6.78
N LEU A 197 -0.14 -17.27 -7.08
CA LEU A 197 0.97 -16.43 -6.63
C LEU A 197 1.14 -16.50 -5.11
N TYR A 198 0.04 -16.43 -4.36
CA TYR A 198 0.02 -16.51 -2.91
C TYR A 198 0.60 -17.85 -2.41
N LYS A 199 0.16 -18.98 -2.97
CA LYS A 199 0.69 -20.31 -2.61
C LYS A 199 2.20 -20.41 -2.82
N LEU A 200 2.74 -19.80 -3.88
CA LEU A 200 4.17 -19.81 -4.17
C LEU A 200 4.99 -19.01 -3.15
N ILE A 201 4.49 -17.84 -2.72
CA ILE A 201 5.27 -16.90 -1.91
C ILE A 201 5.08 -17.09 -0.40
N THR A 202 3.93 -17.62 0.02
CA THR A 202 3.54 -17.74 1.44
C THR A 202 4.55 -18.49 2.33
N PRO A 203 5.23 -19.56 1.85
CA PRO A 203 6.24 -20.23 2.66
C PRO A 203 7.36 -19.29 3.12
N PHE A 204 7.75 -18.34 2.27
CA PHE A 204 8.89 -17.44 2.48
C PHE A 204 8.52 -16.12 3.17
N ILE A 205 7.21 -15.82 3.31
CA ILE A 205 6.74 -14.54 3.87
C ILE A 205 6.23 -14.76 5.29
N PHE A 206 6.82 -14.06 6.25
CA PHE A 206 6.21 -13.82 7.55
C PHE A 206 5.62 -12.42 7.58
N SER A 207 4.35 -12.31 7.95
CA SER A 207 3.70 -11.02 8.13
C SER A 207 3.05 -10.94 9.50
N SER A 208 3.42 -9.92 10.26
CA SER A 208 2.74 -9.52 11.48
C SER A 208 1.93 -8.23 11.24
N SER A 209 1.27 -8.10 10.09
CA SER A 209 -0.03 -7.43 10.16
C SER A 209 -0.85 -8.31 11.06
N PHE A 210 -1.03 -7.86 12.31
CA PHE A 210 -2.05 -8.36 13.21
C PHE A 210 -3.20 -8.95 12.39
N ASP A 211 -3.55 -10.21 12.67
CA ASP A 211 -4.94 -10.58 12.82
C ASP A 211 -5.54 -9.59 13.82
N LEU A 212 -5.81 -8.39 13.34
CA LEU A 212 -6.87 -7.59 13.89
C LEU A 212 -8.06 -8.51 13.65
N LYS A 213 -8.55 -9.16 14.72
CA LYS A 213 -9.80 -9.93 14.72
C LYS A 213 -11.02 -9.04 14.46
N ILE A 214 -10.79 -7.86 13.91
CA ILE A 214 -11.76 -6.83 13.61
C ILE A 214 -11.74 -6.64 12.11
N ASP A 215 -12.92 -6.61 11.55
CA ASP A 215 -13.11 -6.40 10.12
C ASP A 215 -13.12 -4.91 9.80
N TRP A 216 -12.94 -4.62 8.52
CA TRP A 216 -13.31 -3.32 7.97
C TRP A 216 -14.44 -3.50 6.97
N HIS A 217 -15.31 -2.51 6.88
CA HIS A 217 -16.47 -2.54 6.00
C HIS A 217 -16.49 -1.26 5.16
N TYR A 218 -16.43 -1.40 3.84
CA TYR A 218 -16.71 -0.31 2.91
C TYR A 218 -18.18 -0.36 2.54
N ILE A 219 -18.91 0.70 2.87
CA ILE A 219 -20.35 0.80 2.64
C ILE A 219 -20.60 2.01 1.76
N ARG A 220 -21.22 1.78 0.62
CA ARG A 220 -21.62 2.85 -0.28
C ARG A 220 -23.04 3.29 0.04
N HIS A 221 -23.24 4.59 0.14
CA HIS A 221 -24.54 5.22 0.21
C HIS A 221 -24.73 6.08 -1.03
N ASN A 222 -25.75 5.74 -1.81
CA ASN A 222 -26.10 6.53 -2.98
C ASN A 222 -26.99 7.70 -2.54
N TYR A 223 -26.80 8.86 -3.17
CA TYR A 223 -27.67 10.02 -2.99
C TYR A 223 -28.01 10.64 -4.33
N THR A 224 -29.16 11.30 -4.37
CA THR A 224 -29.62 12.10 -5.50
C THR A 224 -29.14 13.53 -5.33
N ILE A 225 -28.50 14.07 -6.36
CA ILE A 225 -28.14 15.49 -6.42
C ILE A 225 -29.39 16.31 -6.71
N ASP A 226 -29.59 17.39 -5.94
CA ASP A 226 -30.70 18.32 -6.13
C ASP A 226 -30.74 18.86 -7.57
N GLU A 227 -31.92 18.97 -8.17
CA GLU A 227 -32.10 19.33 -9.60
C GLU A 227 -31.30 20.58 -10.04
N PRO A 228 -31.31 21.71 -9.30
CA PRO A 228 -30.55 22.90 -9.71
C PRO A 228 -29.02 22.69 -9.69
N LEU A 229 -28.53 21.84 -8.79
CA LEU A 229 -27.11 21.49 -8.72
C LEU A 229 -26.73 20.52 -9.84
N LEU A 230 -27.64 19.63 -10.21
CA LEU A 230 -27.47 18.66 -11.29
C LEU A 230 -27.41 19.37 -12.65
N GLU A 231 -28.30 20.33 -12.90
CA GLU A 231 -28.26 21.18 -14.10
C GLU A 231 -26.91 21.88 -14.23
N LYS A 232 -26.48 22.57 -13.16
CA LYS A 232 -25.17 23.23 -13.10
C LYS A 232 -23.99 22.28 -13.34
N TYR A 233 -24.08 21.05 -12.83
CA TYR A 233 -23.06 20.02 -13.08
C TYR A 233 -22.97 19.67 -14.57
N TYR A 234 -24.10 19.50 -15.26
CA TYR A 234 -24.12 19.20 -16.69
C TYR A 234 -23.70 20.39 -17.56
N GLU A 235 -24.07 21.61 -17.18
CA GLU A 235 -23.57 22.83 -17.84
C GLU A 235 -22.05 22.90 -17.81
N LEU A 236 -21.44 22.75 -16.63
CA LEU A 236 -19.99 22.74 -16.48
C LEU A 236 -19.34 21.60 -17.26
N LYS A 237 -19.91 20.38 -17.17
CA LYS A 237 -19.43 19.23 -17.93
C LYS A 237 -19.40 19.54 -19.43
N ASN A 238 -20.47 20.12 -19.96
CA ASN A 238 -20.59 20.42 -21.39
C ASN A 238 -19.62 21.53 -21.81
N ASP A 239 -19.47 22.58 -21.02
CA ASP A 239 -18.48 23.65 -21.24
C ASP A 239 -17.04 23.07 -21.30
N TYR A 240 -16.68 22.22 -20.35
CA TYR A 240 -15.37 21.56 -20.36
C TYR A 240 -15.17 20.65 -21.58
N LEU A 241 -16.19 19.87 -21.98
CA LEU A 241 -16.11 19.02 -23.16
C LEU A 241 -15.95 19.83 -24.46
N GLN A 242 -16.64 20.97 -24.57
CA GLN A 242 -16.51 21.88 -25.72
C GLN A 242 -15.12 22.50 -25.78
N LYS A 243 -14.59 23.00 -24.65
CA LYS A 243 -13.23 23.52 -24.55
C LYS A 243 -12.16 22.46 -24.86
N ALA A 244 -12.39 21.21 -24.46
CA ALA A 244 -11.52 20.08 -24.78
C ALA A 244 -11.50 19.80 -26.29
N ALA A 245 -12.68 19.74 -26.90
CA ALA A 245 -12.86 19.43 -28.32
C ALA A 245 -12.28 20.52 -29.23
N ALA A 246 -12.28 21.78 -28.79
CA ALA A 246 -11.74 22.91 -29.53
C ALA A 246 -10.21 23.04 -29.46
N TYR A 247 -9.49 22.08 -28.85
CA TYR A 247 -8.03 22.11 -28.58
C TYR A 247 -7.53 23.40 -27.92
N THR A 248 -8.44 24.19 -27.33
CA THR A 248 -8.15 25.55 -26.88
C THR A 248 -7.43 25.56 -25.52
N ILE A 249 -7.49 24.46 -24.76
CA ILE A 249 -6.90 24.33 -23.43
C ILE A 249 -6.33 22.92 -23.24
N ASN A 250 -5.14 22.80 -22.65
CA ASN A 250 -4.62 21.54 -22.11
C ASN A 250 -5.37 21.24 -20.79
N ILE A 251 -6.57 20.66 -20.88
CA ILE A 251 -7.47 20.50 -19.73
C ILE A 251 -6.91 19.45 -18.76
N ASN A 252 -6.56 19.91 -17.56
CA ASN A 252 -6.23 19.01 -16.47
C ASN A 252 -7.51 18.37 -15.92
N PHE A 253 -7.74 17.09 -16.24
CA PHE A 253 -8.89 16.32 -15.75
C PHE A 253 -9.07 16.41 -14.22
N LEU A 254 -7.97 16.47 -13.47
CA LEU A 254 -8.03 16.54 -12.01
C LEU A 254 -8.62 17.88 -11.55
N GLU A 255 -8.26 18.98 -12.21
CA GLU A 255 -8.80 20.31 -11.92
C GLU A 255 -10.30 20.38 -12.28
N MET A 256 -10.65 19.94 -13.49
CA MET A 256 -12.03 19.84 -13.95
C MET A 256 -12.91 19.05 -12.97
N SER A 257 -12.44 17.86 -12.56
CA SER A 257 -13.16 16.99 -11.64
C SER A 257 -13.39 17.66 -10.27
N GLN A 258 -12.45 18.49 -9.81
CA GLN A 258 -12.59 19.22 -8.55
C GLN A 258 -13.66 20.29 -8.64
N VAL A 259 -13.72 21.05 -9.74
CA VAL A 259 -14.72 22.08 -9.98
C VAL A 259 -16.11 21.47 -10.13
N MET A 260 -16.24 20.42 -10.93
CA MET A 260 -17.51 19.72 -11.12
C MET A 260 -18.05 19.14 -9.81
N GLN A 261 -17.20 18.48 -9.02
CA GLN A 261 -17.61 17.91 -7.74
C GLN A 261 -17.92 18.97 -6.67
N HIS A 262 -17.29 20.14 -6.73
CA HIS A 262 -17.61 21.25 -5.83
C HIS A 262 -19.07 21.72 -5.99
N CYS A 263 -19.63 21.61 -7.20
CA CYS A 263 -20.98 22.13 -7.48
C CYS A 263 -22.08 21.41 -6.72
N TYR A 264 -21.90 20.11 -6.47
CA TYR A 264 -22.86 19.30 -5.73
C TYR A 264 -22.34 18.88 -4.34
N CYS A 265 -21.29 19.55 -3.83
CA CYS A 265 -20.68 19.15 -2.57
C CYS A 265 -21.63 19.32 -1.36
N LEU A 266 -22.63 20.20 -1.46
CA LEU A 266 -23.64 20.45 -0.42
C LEU A 266 -25.02 19.85 -0.73
N SER A 267 -25.11 18.81 -1.57
CA SER A 267 -26.42 18.19 -1.86
C SER A 267 -27.15 17.77 -0.58
N SER A 268 -28.45 18.07 -0.51
CA SER A 268 -29.26 17.96 0.71
C SER A 268 -29.31 16.53 1.27
N GLU A 269 -29.49 15.53 0.41
CA GLU A 269 -29.53 14.12 0.79
C GLU A 269 -28.23 13.65 1.47
N LYS A 270 -27.08 14.27 1.18
CA LYS A 270 -25.82 13.92 1.85
C LYS A 270 -25.91 14.18 3.34
N PHE A 271 -26.53 15.29 3.75
CA PHE A 271 -26.73 15.63 5.16
C PHE A 271 -27.69 14.65 5.82
N THR A 272 -28.80 14.31 5.13
CA THR A 272 -29.79 13.34 5.62
C THR A 272 -29.16 11.96 5.88
N ILE A 273 -28.37 11.46 4.93
CA ILE A 273 -27.65 10.18 5.08
C ILE A 273 -26.61 10.29 6.20
N THR A 274 -25.87 11.41 6.25
CA THR A 274 -24.84 11.63 7.26
C THR A 274 -25.43 11.66 8.67
N GLU A 275 -26.58 12.32 8.86
CA GLU A 275 -27.32 12.35 10.13
C GLU A 275 -27.74 10.94 10.56
N SER A 276 -28.31 10.15 9.65
CA SER A 276 -28.70 8.75 9.90
C SER A 276 -27.50 7.89 10.33
N LEU A 277 -26.33 8.08 9.70
CA LEU A 277 -25.10 7.35 10.03
C LEU A 277 -24.47 7.78 11.36
N ILE A 278 -24.69 9.02 11.77
CA ILE A 278 -24.14 9.61 12.99
C ILE A 278 -24.98 9.30 14.21
N SER A 279 -26.30 9.17 14.06
CA SER A 279 -27.25 9.03 15.17
C SER A 279 -26.83 7.94 16.16
N GLY A 280 -26.53 8.35 17.41
CA GLY A 280 -26.09 7.47 18.49
C GLY A 280 -24.62 6.99 18.39
N LYS A 281 -23.84 7.56 17.46
CA LYS A 281 -22.44 7.23 17.15
C LYS A 281 -21.55 8.46 17.01
N GLU A 282 -21.96 9.60 17.54
CA GLU A 282 -21.34 10.92 17.39
C GLU A 282 -19.86 10.90 17.83
N HIS A 283 -19.58 10.26 18.97
CA HIS A 283 -18.23 10.17 19.55
C HIS A 283 -17.31 9.14 18.87
N SER A 284 -17.87 8.23 18.08
CA SER A 284 -17.13 7.18 17.37
C SER A 284 -16.95 7.45 15.88
N THR A 285 -17.56 8.53 15.38
CA THR A 285 -17.61 8.89 13.96
C THR A 285 -16.73 10.10 13.66
N ILE A 286 -16.01 10.03 12.55
CA ILE A 286 -15.30 11.17 11.97
C ILE A 286 -15.78 11.40 10.53
N ILE A 287 -16.06 12.67 10.20
CA ILE A 287 -16.46 13.07 8.85
C ILE A 287 -15.25 13.66 8.14
N PHE A 288 -14.91 13.07 7.00
CA PHE A 288 -13.91 13.58 6.07
C PHE A 288 -14.59 14.35 4.95
N CYS A 289 -14.15 15.58 4.76
CA CYS A 289 -14.55 16.42 3.65
C CYS A 289 -13.33 16.93 2.86
N LYS A 290 -13.57 17.40 1.65
CA LYS A 290 -12.54 17.91 0.75
C LYS A 290 -12.59 19.42 0.66
N TYR A 291 -13.79 19.98 0.63
CA TYR A 291 -13.99 21.41 0.39
C TYR A 291 -14.15 22.16 1.71
N LYS A 292 -13.64 23.41 1.76
CA LYS A 292 -13.82 24.31 2.91
C LYS A 292 -15.30 24.62 3.16
N GLN A 293 -16.09 24.74 2.09
CA GLN A 293 -17.52 24.99 2.20
C GLN A 293 -18.24 23.80 2.85
N SER A 294 -17.91 22.56 2.45
CA SER A 294 -18.38 21.34 3.11
C SER A 294 -17.95 21.31 4.58
N GLU A 295 -16.68 21.65 4.89
CA GLU A 295 -16.18 21.68 6.28
C GLU A 295 -17.02 22.61 7.15
N LYS A 296 -17.27 23.84 6.69
CA LYS A 296 -18.08 24.83 7.41
C LYS A 296 -19.52 24.34 7.61
N ALA A 297 -20.18 23.89 6.55
CA ALA A 297 -21.56 23.42 6.61
C ALA A 297 -21.73 22.20 7.53
N LEU A 298 -20.76 21.27 7.51
CA LEU A 298 -20.77 20.10 8.40
C LEU A 298 -20.52 20.47 9.87
N GLN A 299 -19.66 21.46 10.14
CA GLN A 299 -19.43 21.94 11.50
C GLN A 299 -20.65 22.65 12.08
N GLU A 300 -21.39 23.37 11.24
CA GLU A 300 -22.66 24.00 11.61
C GLU A 300 -23.77 22.96 11.83
N ALA A 301 -23.88 21.96 10.95
CA ALA A 301 -24.92 20.93 11.04
C ALA A 301 -24.66 19.88 12.14
N PHE A 302 -23.40 19.51 12.37
CA PHE A 302 -23.00 18.43 13.28
C PHE A 302 -21.90 18.87 14.25
N PRO A 303 -22.18 19.82 15.16
CA PRO A 303 -21.16 20.42 16.03
C PRO A 303 -20.50 19.43 17.00
N ASN A 304 -21.20 18.35 17.34
CA ASN A 304 -20.73 17.32 18.26
C ASN A 304 -19.89 16.22 17.60
N VAL A 305 -19.71 16.27 16.28
CA VAL A 305 -18.99 15.26 15.51
C VAL A 305 -17.67 15.81 15.01
N LYS A 306 -16.63 14.99 15.00
CA LYS A 306 -15.33 15.42 14.48
C LYS A 306 -15.41 15.57 12.95
N VAL A 307 -15.27 16.80 12.46
CA VAL A 307 -15.09 17.09 11.02
C VAL A 307 -13.61 17.36 10.74
N THR A 308 -13.08 16.78 9.67
CA THR A 308 -11.70 17.02 9.22
C THR A 308 -11.57 17.01 7.70
N THR A 309 -10.49 17.59 7.20
CA THR A 309 -10.16 17.55 5.78
C THR A 309 -9.04 16.56 5.50
N PHE A 310 -9.02 16.01 4.27
CA PHE A 310 -7.93 15.13 3.83
C PHE A 310 -6.54 15.77 4.02
N ALA A 311 -6.40 17.07 3.75
CA ALA A 311 -5.14 17.80 3.95
C ALA A 311 -4.74 17.90 5.43
N LYS A 312 -5.67 18.20 6.34
CA LYS A 312 -5.42 18.29 7.78
C LYS A 312 -5.13 16.94 8.44
N SER A 313 -5.51 15.82 7.81
CA SER A 313 -5.21 14.47 8.30
C SER A 313 -3.73 14.05 8.17
N SER A 314 -2.93 14.80 7.41
CA SER A 314 -1.49 14.56 7.22
C SER A 314 -0.68 14.83 8.51
N TYR A 315 -1.18 15.64 9.44
CA TYR A 315 -0.48 16.09 10.66
C TYR A 315 -0.39 15.07 11.81
N GLY A 316 -0.40 13.77 11.53
CA GLY A 316 0.00 12.79 12.55
C GLY A 316 -1.03 12.44 13.63
N LEU A 317 -2.27 12.93 13.56
CA LEU A 317 -3.30 12.70 14.59
C LEU A 317 -3.54 11.20 14.89
N ASN A 318 -3.64 10.85 16.17
CA ASN A 318 -4.10 9.55 16.63
C ASN A 318 -5.63 9.54 16.71
N LEU A 319 -6.29 8.71 15.90
CA LEU A 319 -7.76 8.63 15.83
C LEU A 319 -8.30 7.23 16.21
N GLN A 320 -7.56 6.45 16.99
CA GLN A 320 -7.98 5.10 17.41
C GLN A 320 -9.31 5.06 18.18
N THR A 321 -9.70 6.17 18.81
CA THR A 321 -10.98 6.30 19.52
C THR A 321 -12.18 6.27 18.58
N TYR A 322 -11.97 6.47 17.28
CA TYR A 322 -13.00 6.39 16.25
C TYR A 322 -12.92 5.03 15.55
N ASN A 323 -14.07 4.50 15.15
CA ASN A 323 -14.16 3.29 14.33
C ASN A 323 -15.11 3.46 13.14
N GLN A 324 -15.61 4.68 12.90
CA GLN A 324 -16.45 5.00 11.76
C GLN A 324 -15.91 6.25 11.05
N ILE A 325 -15.71 6.16 9.73
CA ILE A 325 -15.39 7.30 8.85
C ILE A 325 -16.53 7.49 7.87
N ILE A 326 -17.00 8.73 7.73
CA ILE A 326 -17.89 9.16 6.65
C ILE A 326 -17.09 10.01 5.68
N TYR A 327 -16.89 9.52 4.46
CA TYR A 327 -16.35 10.31 3.36
C TYR A 327 -17.48 11.12 2.73
N PHE A 328 -17.68 12.32 3.25
CA PHE A 328 -18.71 13.23 2.78
C PHE A 328 -18.41 13.72 1.36
N ASP A 329 -17.15 14.07 1.08
CA ASP A 329 -16.68 14.38 -0.28
C ASP A 329 -15.69 13.31 -0.74
N LYS A 330 -15.81 12.85 -1.99
CA LYS A 330 -14.85 11.87 -2.52
C LYS A 330 -13.51 12.52 -2.87
N THR A 331 -12.42 11.77 -2.68
CA THR A 331 -11.08 12.14 -3.15
C THR A 331 -10.60 11.21 -4.26
N PHE A 332 -9.99 11.78 -5.30
CA PHE A 332 -9.25 11.01 -6.32
C PHE A 332 -7.86 10.57 -5.82
N ASP A 333 -7.35 11.20 -4.76
CA ASP A 333 -6.05 10.87 -4.20
C ASP A 333 -6.19 9.70 -3.21
N TYR A 334 -5.97 8.50 -3.73
CA TYR A 334 -5.97 7.27 -2.93
C TYR A 334 -4.93 7.30 -1.79
N SER A 335 -3.84 8.08 -1.92
CA SER A 335 -2.84 8.17 -0.84
C SER A 335 -3.41 8.86 0.39
N GLN A 336 -4.22 9.92 0.20
CA GLN A 336 -4.93 10.59 1.28
C GLN A 336 -5.97 9.66 1.91
N ARG A 337 -6.68 8.89 1.09
CA ARG A 337 -7.64 7.90 1.56
C ARG A 337 -6.98 6.82 2.42
N ASP A 338 -5.98 6.11 1.93
CA ASP A 338 -5.26 5.08 2.70
C ASP A 338 -4.63 5.65 3.99
N GLN A 339 -4.11 6.89 3.94
CA GLN A 339 -3.62 7.55 5.15
C GLN A 339 -4.73 7.76 6.18
N SER A 340 -5.91 8.23 5.76
CA SER A 340 -7.07 8.43 6.65
C SER A 340 -7.58 7.11 7.25
N GLU A 341 -7.69 6.05 6.44
CA GLU A 341 -8.18 4.74 6.89
C GLU A 341 -7.26 4.14 7.95
N ARG A 342 -5.94 4.24 7.75
CA ARG A 342 -4.91 3.80 8.70
C ARG A 342 -4.85 4.61 10.00
N ARG A 343 -5.54 5.76 10.09
CA ARG A 343 -5.64 6.50 11.36
C ARG A 343 -6.56 5.81 12.36
N ILE A 344 -7.59 5.11 11.88
CA ILE A 344 -8.54 4.38 12.73
C ILE A 344 -8.21 2.88 12.77
N TYR A 345 -7.83 2.29 11.63
CA TYR A 345 -7.50 0.87 11.53
C TYR A 345 -6.01 0.66 11.75
N ARG A 346 -5.63 0.57 13.02
CA ARG A 346 -4.25 0.40 13.47
C ARG A 346 -4.19 -0.39 14.77
N THR A 347 -2.99 -0.82 15.16
CA THR A 347 -2.76 -1.63 16.38
C THR A 347 -3.42 -0.99 17.60
N GLY A 348 -4.22 -1.75 18.36
CA GLY A 348 -4.95 -1.23 19.54
C GLY A 348 -6.41 -0.85 19.26
N GLN A 349 -6.85 -0.89 18.00
CA GLN A 349 -8.29 -0.83 17.68
C GLN A 349 -8.95 -2.14 18.10
N MET A 350 -10.09 -2.04 18.80
CA MET A 350 -10.84 -3.18 19.35
C MET A 350 -12.22 -3.34 18.71
N ARG A 351 -12.64 -2.40 17.85
CA ARG A 351 -13.93 -2.40 17.16
C ARG A 351 -13.74 -2.46 15.66
N ASP A 352 -14.68 -3.10 14.96
CA ASP A 352 -14.72 -3.09 13.50
C ASP A 352 -14.78 -1.66 12.96
N CYS A 353 -14.09 -1.46 11.85
CA CYS A 353 -13.95 -0.16 11.22
C CYS A 353 -14.92 -0.02 10.03
N TYR A 354 -15.76 1.01 10.06
CA TYR A 354 -16.75 1.27 9.02
C TYR A 354 -16.36 2.50 8.21
N TYR A 355 -16.31 2.35 6.89
CA TYR A 355 -15.97 3.40 5.93
C TYR A 355 -17.17 3.64 5.02
N HIS A 356 -17.83 4.78 5.19
CA HIS A 356 -19.04 5.15 4.46
C HIS A 356 -18.70 6.12 3.32
N ASP A 357 -19.01 5.74 2.10
CA ASP A 357 -18.82 6.57 0.90
C ASP A 357 -20.16 7.13 0.42
N LEU A 358 -20.31 8.45 0.42
CA LEU A 358 -21.45 9.10 -0.23
C LEU A 358 -21.18 9.21 -1.73
N SER A 359 -22.14 8.77 -2.55
CA SER A 359 -21.98 8.66 -4.01
C SER A 359 -23.19 9.25 -4.74
N GLY A 360 -22.97 10.33 -5.49
CA GLY A 360 -24.02 10.99 -6.24
C GLY A 360 -24.42 10.23 -7.50
N ASN A 361 -25.62 10.50 -8.00
CA ASN A 361 -26.16 10.00 -9.26
C ASN A 361 -25.52 10.62 -10.53
N VAL A 362 -24.21 10.84 -10.52
CA VAL A 362 -23.44 11.40 -11.65
C VAL A 362 -22.30 10.49 -12.08
N GLY A 363 -21.96 10.56 -13.37
CA GLY A 363 -20.87 9.77 -13.96
C GLY A 363 -19.51 10.03 -13.31
N LEU A 364 -19.26 11.25 -12.80
CA LEU A 364 -18.00 11.58 -12.14
C LEU A 364 -17.77 10.75 -10.87
N ASP A 365 -18.79 10.65 -10.00
CA ASP A 365 -18.72 9.86 -8.78
C ASP A 365 -18.57 8.36 -9.08
N THR A 366 -19.25 7.87 -10.13
CA THR A 366 -19.10 6.49 -10.61
C THR A 366 -17.66 6.18 -11.06
N ILE A 367 -17.00 7.12 -11.72
CA ILE A 367 -15.59 6.99 -12.13
C ILE A 367 -14.68 6.94 -10.89
N ILE A 368 -14.91 7.81 -9.92
CA ILE A 368 -14.14 7.82 -8.66
C ILE A 368 -14.29 6.49 -7.94
N ASP A 369 -15.52 6.00 -7.80
CA ASP A 369 -15.84 4.74 -7.16
C ASP A 369 -15.20 3.53 -7.83
N THR A 370 -15.24 3.51 -9.17
CA THR A 370 -14.59 2.47 -9.96
C THR A 370 -13.08 2.50 -9.74
N ASN A 371 -12.47 3.67 -9.62
CA ASN A 371 -11.03 3.80 -9.39
C ASN A 371 -10.62 3.42 -7.96
N ILE A 372 -11.44 3.75 -6.96
CA ILE A 372 -11.19 3.40 -5.56
C ILE A 372 -11.35 1.88 -5.38
N SER A 373 -12.43 1.30 -5.89
CA SER A 373 -12.68 -0.15 -5.84
C SER A 373 -11.68 -0.99 -6.65
N LYS A 374 -11.08 -0.46 -7.71
CA LYS A 374 -9.95 -1.11 -8.41
C LYS A 374 -8.64 -1.02 -7.63
N LYS A 375 -8.50 -0.06 -6.71
CA LYS A 375 -7.27 0.15 -5.90
C LYS A 375 -7.34 -0.47 -4.51
N THR A 376 -8.38 -1.27 -4.26
CA THR A 376 -8.50 -2.16 -3.09
C THR A 376 -7.18 -2.90 -2.88
N ASN A 377 -6.66 -2.86 -1.65
CA ASN A 377 -5.31 -3.34 -1.34
C ASN A 377 -5.15 -4.79 -1.83
N LEU A 378 -4.01 -5.11 -2.44
CA LEU A 378 -3.65 -6.48 -2.86
C LEU A 378 -3.93 -7.52 -1.75
N LEU A 379 -3.71 -7.10 -0.50
CA LEU A 379 -3.96 -7.90 0.69
C LEU A 379 -5.46 -8.19 0.94
N GLN A 380 -6.36 -7.29 0.56
CA GLN A 380 -7.81 -7.50 0.61
C GLN A 380 -8.29 -8.42 -0.51
N GLU A 381 -7.75 -8.29 -1.73
CA GLU A 381 -8.03 -9.25 -2.81
C GLU A 381 -7.58 -10.66 -2.40
N PHE A 382 -6.41 -10.80 -1.78
CA PHE A 382 -5.93 -12.07 -1.24
C PHE A 382 -6.83 -12.62 -0.12
N LYS A 383 -7.27 -11.79 0.84
CA LYS A 383 -8.21 -12.22 1.90
C LYS A 383 -9.55 -12.69 1.32
N LYS A 384 -10.07 -12.00 0.30
CA LYS A 384 -11.33 -12.35 -0.36
C LYS A 384 -11.25 -13.71 -1.06
N GLU A 385 -10.18 -13.99 -1.79
CA GLU A 385 -9.99 -15.32 -2.42
C GLU A 385 -9.82 -16.45 -1.39
N LEU A 386 -9.17 -16.20 -0.25
CA LEU A 386 -9.03 -17.19 0.83
C LEU A 386 -10.38 -17.51 1.49
N SER A 387 -11.19 -16.49 1.76
CA SER A 387 -12.53 -16.70 2.33
C SER A 387 -13.45 -17.53 1.42
N GLN A 388 -13.29 -17.40 0.10
CA GLN A 388 -14.04 -18.18 -0.88
C GLN A 388 -13.56 -19.63 -1.01
N LYS A 389 -12.28 -19.92 -0.74
CA LYS A 389 -11.76 -21.29 -0.72
C LYS A 389 -12.17 -22.05 0.54
N ASN A 390 -12.14 -21.39 1.70
CA ASN A 390 -12.61 -22.01 2.94
C ASN A 390 -14.10 -22.34 2.87
N SER A 391 -14.92 -21.54 2.21
CA SER A 391 -16.34 -21.89 2.00
C SER A 391 -16.53 -23.04 1.00
N PHE A 392 -15.66 -23.20 0.00
CA PHE A 392 -15.71 -24.35 -0.91
C PHE A 392 -15.25 -25.67 -0.24
N GLU A 393 -14.21 -25.62 0.61
CA GLU A 393 -13.77 -26.79 1.40
C GLU A 393 -14.81 -27.19 2.45
N VAL A 394 -15.44 -26.22 3.12
CA VAL A 394 -16.54 -26.48 4.08
C VAL A 394 -17.81 -27.03 3.39
N ILE A 395 -18.10 -26.62 2.16
CA ILE A 395 -19.23 -27.18 1.38
C ILE A 395 -18.91 -28.61 0.92
N MET A 396 -17.66 -28.91 0.53
CA MET A 396 -17.23 -30.25 0.14
C MET A 396 -17.15 -31.24 1.31
N ASP A 397 -16.86 -30.77 2.54
CA ASP A 397 -16.90 -31.60 3.75
C ASP A 397 -18.33 -31.80 4.29
N ALA A 398 -19.31 -31.07 3.74
CA ALA A 398 -20.73 -31.13 4.09
C ALA A 398 -21.58 -31.96 3.09
N PHE A 399 -20.97 -32.48 2.03
CA PHE A 399 -21.53 -33.46 1.10
C PHE A 399 -20.74 -34.76 1.19
#